data_AF-A0A6I4TCZ8-F1
#
_entry.id   AF-A0A6I4TCZ8-F1
#
_cell.length_a   1.000
_cell.length_b   1.000
_cell.length_c   1.000
_cell.angle_alpha   90.00
_cell.angle_beta   90.00
_cell.angle_gamma   90.00
#
_symmetry.space_group_name_H-M   'P 1'
#
loop_
_entity.id
_entity.type
_entity.pdbx_description
1 polymer ?
#
loop_
_entity_poly.entity_id
_entity_poly.type
_entity_poly.pdbx_seq_one_letter_code
_entity_poly.pdbx_strand_id
1 'polypeptide(L)' 'MKMPETVLFASDAHVAVAAGLAVLLLATLARYAESRRVRRARIDRVGWMPWTGLFLVLMVIGLTLVGLGAVGLVRG' A
#
# COMPACT_ATOMS: atom_id res chain seq x y z
N MET A 1 -22.62 0.83 -26.36
CA MET A 1 -23.07 -0.33 -25.54
C MET A 1 -22.80 -0.01 -24.08
N LYS A 2 -23.80 -0.04 -23.20
CA LYS A 2 -23.59 0.16 -21.75
C LYS A 2 -23.24 -1.18 -21.14
N MET A 3 -22.06 -1.30 -20.54
CA MET A 3 -21.69 -2.47 -19.77
C MET A 3 -22.57 -2.53 -18.50
N PRO A 4 -22.95 -3.72 -18.03
CA PRO A 4 -23.62 -3.87 -16.75
C PRO A 4 -22.72 -3.38 -15.61
N GLU A 5 -23.33 -2.67 -14.66
CA GLU A 5 -22.63 -2.01 -13.54
C GLU A 5 -21.91 -2.98 -12.59
N THR A 6 -22.38 -4.22 -12.49
CA THR A 6 -21.74 -5.29 -11.72
C THR A 6 -20.36 -5.65 -12.26
N VAL A 7 -20.20 -5.68 -13.60
CA VAL A 7 -18.91 -6.01 -14.24
C VAL A 7 -17.90 -4.88 -14.06
N LEU A 8 -18.37 -3.63 -14.08
CA LEU A 8 -17.54 -2.46 -13.79
C LEU A 8 -17.06 -2.47 -12.33
N PHE A 9 -17.96 -2.74 -11.39
CA PHE A 9 -17.63 -2.79 -9.97
C PHE A 9 -16.62 -3.90 -9.62
N ALA A 10 -16.77 -5.09 -10.19
CA ALA A 10 -15.81 -6.19 -10.01
C ALA A 10 -14.42 -5.83 -10.57
N SER A 11 -14.37 -5.19 -11.74
CA SER A 11 -13.12 -4.71 -12.34
C SER A 11 -12.42 -3.69 -11.45
N ASP A 12 -13.15 -2.70 -10.95
CA ASP A 12 -12.60 -1.66 -10.06
C ASP A 12 -12.11 -2.25 -8.73
N ALA A 13 -12.83 -3.25 -8.20
CA ALA A 13 -12.43 -3.96 -6.99
C ALA A 13 -11.11 -4.73 -7.18
N HIS A 14 -10.89 -5.40 -8.32
CA HIS A 14 -9.61 -6.04 -8.64
C HIS A 14 -8.47 -5.04 -8.73
N VAL A 15 -8.70 -3.89 -9.38
CA VAL A 15 -7.70 -2.81 -9.48
C VAL A 15 -7.37 -2.24 -8.10
N ALA A 16 -8.37 -2.03 -7.25
CA ALA A 16 -8.17 -1.53 -5.89
C ALA A 16 -7.34 -2.50 -5.03
N VAL A 17 -7.60 -3.81 -5.10
CA VAL A 17 -6.80 -4.82 -4.39
C VAL A 17 -5.37 -4.86 -4.92
N ALA A 18 -5.18 -4.90 -6.24
CA ALA A 18 -3.86 -4.94 -6.84
C ALA A 18 -3.01 -3.69 -6.47
N ALA A 19 -3.63 -2.50 -6.56
CA ALA A 19 -2.99 -1.25 -6.15
C ALA A 19 -2.67 -1.24 -4.65
N GLY A 20 -3.60 -1.69 -3.81
CA GLY A 20 -3.40 -1.79 -2.37
C GLY A 20 -2.24 -2.71 -2.01
N LEU A 21 -2.14 -3.89 -2.64
CA LEU A 21 -1.01 -4.81 -2.45
C LEU A 21 0.32 -4.18 -2.90
N ALA A 22 0.36 -3.47 -4.03
CA ALA A 22 1.55 -2.78 -4.48
C ALA A 22 2.00 -1.69 -3.47
N VAL A 23 1.05 -0.94 -2.91
CA VAL A 23 1.33 0.06 -1.86
C VAL A 23 1.84 -0.61 -0.58
N LEU A 24 1.27 -1.75 -0.19
CA LEU A 24 1.75 -2.52 0.97
C LEU A 24 3.19 -3.01 0.76
N LEU A 25 3.55 -3.44 -0.45
CA LEU A 25 4.94 -3.78 -0.78
C LEU A 25 5.87 -2.58 -0.57
N LEU A 26 5.49 -1.39 -1.05
CA LEU A 26 6.26 -0.17 -0.79
C LEU A 26 6.36 0.16 0.70
N ALA A 27 5.29 -0.06 1.48
CA ALA A 27 5.34 0.11 2.93
C ALA A 27 6.37 -0.83 3.56
N THR A 28 6.39 -2.12 3.18
CA THR A 28 7.39 -3.07 3.69
C THR A 28 8.81 -2.67 3.32
N LEU A 29 9.03 -2.14 2.12
CA LEU A 29 10.32 -1.60 1.70
C LEU A 29 10.74 -0.39 2.54
N ALA A 30 9.82 0.52 2.86
CA ALA A 30 10.08 1.64 3.75
C ALA A 30 10.46 1.17 5.17
N ARG A 31 9.78 0.14 5.69
CA ARG A 31 10.13 -0.47 6.99
C ARG A 31 11.51 -1.15 6.97
N TYR A 32 11.84 -1.80 5.87
CA TYR A 32 13.16 -2.41 5.67
C TYR A 32 14.26 -1.34 5.58
N ALA A 33 14.02 -0.25 4.86
CA ALA A 33 14.94 0.88 4.75
C ALA A 33 15.25 1.50 6.12
N GLU A 34 14.23 1.63 6.99
CA GLU A 34 14.42 2.08 8.37
C GLU A 34 15.27 1.10 9.17
N SER A 35 14.99 -0.20 9.07
CA SER A 35 15.79 -1.23 9.74
C SER A 35 17.25 -1.20 9.28
N ARG A 36 17.49 -0.90 8.00
CA ARG A 36 18.83 -0.68 7.45
C ARG A 36 19.47 0.61 7.96
N ARG A 37 18.69 1.69 8.15
CA ARG A 37 19.17 2.95 8.76
C ARG A 37 19.66 2.73 10.18
N VAL A 38 18.86 2.07 11.02
CA VAL A 38 19.18 1.84 12.45
C VAL A 38 20.45 0.99 12.62
N ARG A 39 20.74 0.09 11.67
CA ARG A 39 21.96 -0.75 11.69
C ARG A 39 23.22 -0.03 11.24
N ARG A 40 23.17 1.23 10.79
CA ARG A 40 24.36 1.98 10.35
C ARG A 40 25.04 2.66 11.53
N ALA A 41 26.37 2.49 11.62
CA ALA A 41 27.20 3.04 12.71
C ALA A 41 27.31 4.58 12.72
N ARG A 42 26.99 5.27 11.62
CA ARG A 42 26.99 6.74 11.55
C ARG A 42 25.61 7.24 11.16
N ILE A 43 24.78 7.53 12.16
CA ILE A 43 23.39 7.98 11.94
C ILE A 43 23.33 9.42 11.40
N ASP A 44 24.38 10.21 11.64
CA ASP A 44 24.49 11.64 11.27
C ASP A 44 24.56 11.88 9.74
N ARG A 45 24.84 10.84 8.94
CA ARG A 45 24.85 10.91 7.46
C ARG A 45 23.64 10.27 6.80
N VAL A 46 22.70 9.74 7.58
CA VAL A 46 21.49 9.13 7.01
C VAL A 46 20.47 10.26 6.87
N GLY A 47 20.29 10.75 5.63
CA GLY A 47 19.49 11.95 5.33
C GLY A 47 18.10 11.99 5.96
N TRP A 48 17.46 13.16 5.93
CA TRP A 48 16.23 13.52 6.67
C TRP A 48 14.97 12.70 6.35
N MET A 49 15.03 11.65 5.52
CA MET A 49 13.86 10.91 5.08
C MET A 49 13.16 10.18 6.26
N PRO A 50 11.88 10.48 6.56
CA PRO A 50 11.14 9.87 7.66
C PRO A 50 10.54 8.52 7.22
N TRP A 51 11.37 7.47 7.12
CA TRP A 51 10.95 6.14 6.67
C TRP A 51 9.79 5.54 7.47
N THR A 52 9.75 5.79 8.78
CA THR A 52 8.64 5.36 9.64
C THR A 52 7.34 6.09 9.30
N GLY A 53 7.39 7.40 9.05
CA GLY A 53 6.22 8.16 8.63
C GLY A 53 5.69 7.69 7.28
N LEU A 54 6.60 7.46 6.31
CA LEU A 54 6.25 6.92 5.00
C LEU A 54 5.63 5.52 5.11
N PHE A 55 6.21 4.64 5.93
CA PHE A 55 5.67 3.31 6.20
C PHE A 55 4.22 3.39 6.73
N LEU A 56 3.96 4.24 7.72
CA LEU A 56 2.64 4.35 8.34
C LEU A 56 1.58 4.83 7.33
N VAL A 57 1.89 5.87 6.55
CA VAL A 57 0.98 6.40 5.53
C VAL A 57 0.68 5.36 4.46
N LEU A 58 1.73 4.69 3.94
CA LEU A 58 1.55 3.63 2.94
C LEU A 58 0.78 2.44 3.50
N MET A 59 1.00 2.06 4.76
CA MET A 59 0.25 0.98 5.40
C MET A 59 -1.23 1.29 5.48
N VAL A 60 -1.61 2.49 5.93
CA VAL A 60 -3.02 2.89 6.01
C VAL A 60 -3.65 2.87 4.62
N ILE A 61 -3.03 3.51 3.63
CA ILE A 61 -3.54 3.56 2.25
C ILE A 61 -3.70 2.15 1.67
N GLY A 62 -2.66 1.33 1.79
CA GLY A 62 -2.65 -0.03 1.26
C GLY A 62 -3.70 -0.92 1.91
N LEU A 63 -3.81 -0.89 3.25
CA LEU A 63 -4.83 -1.66 3.98
C LEU A 63 -6.25 -1.20 3.65
N THR A 64 -6.49 0.11 3.51
CA THR A 64 -7.80 0.64 3.12
C THR A 64 -8.18 0.22 1.70
N LEU A 65 -7.26 0.31 0.74
CA LEU A 65 -7.48 -0.12 -0.65
C LEU A 65 -7.78 -1.62 -0.74
N VAL A 66 -6.97 -2.46 -0.08
CA VAL A 66 -7.21 -3.91 -0.06
C VAL A 66 -8.51 -4.23 0.66
N GLY A 67 -8.81 -3.58 1.78
CA GLY A 67 -10.04 -3.83 2.54
C GLY A 67 -11.30 -3.51 1.74
N LEU A 68 -11.36 -2.33 1.11
CA LEU A 68 -12.50 -1.93 0.28
C LEU A 68 -12.61 -2.78 -1.00
N GLY A 69 -11.49 -3.04 -1.67
CA GLY A 69 -11.46 -3.90 -2.85
C GLY A 69 -11.86 -5.33 -2.53
N ALA A 70 -11.38 -5.91 -1.43
CA ALA A 70 -11.76 -7.26 -1.00
C ALA A 70 -13.25 -7.35 -0.67
N VAL A 71 -13.83 -6.34 -0.01
CA VAL A 71 -15.28 -6.27 0.20
C VAL A 71 -16.03 -6.20 -1.13
N GLY A 72 -15.53 -5.42 -2.09
CA GLY A 72 -16.09 -5.34 -3.44
C GLY A 72 -16.04 -6.68 -4.17
N LEU A 73 -14.96 -7.45 -4.03
CA LEU A 73 -14.82 -8.78 -4.62
C LEU A 73 -15.69 -9.85 -3.94
N VAL A 74 -15.95 -9.71 -2.64
CA VAL A 74 -16.79 -10.68 -1.89
C VAL A 74 -18.28 -10.42 -2.13
N ARG A 75 -18.67 -9.17 -2.39
CA ARG A 75 -20.08 -8.77 -2.51
C ARG A 75 -20.55 -8.49 -3.94
N GLY A 76 -19.64 -8.25 -4.88
CA GLY A 76 -19.92 -8.05 -6.31
C GLY A 76 -19.91 -9.36 -7.08
#